data_AF-A0A2X1KG73-F1
#
_entry.id   AF-A0A2X1KG73-F1
#
_cell.length_a   1.000
_cell.length_b   1.000
_cell.length_c   1.000
_cell.angle_alpha   90.00
_cell.angle_beta   90.00
_cell.angle_gamma   90.00
#
_symmetry.space_group_name_H-M   'P 1'
#
loop_
_entity.id
_entity.type
_entity.pdbx_description
1 polymer ?
#
loop_
_entity_poly.entity_id
_entity_poly.type
_entity_poly.pdbx_seq_one_letter_code
_entity_poly.pdbx_strand_id
1 'polypeptide(L)'
;MILSRELSLEEIEEIRNQVPDMEIEIFVHGALCMAYSGRCLLSGYINKRDPNQGTCTNACRWEYNVQEGKEDDVGNIVHKYEPIPVQNVEPTLGIGAPTDKVFMIEEAQRPGEYMTAFEDEHGTYIMNSKDLRAIAHVERLTKMGVHSLKIEGRTKSFYYCARTAQVYRKAIDDAAAGKPFDTSLLETLEGLAHRGYTEGFLRRHTHDDYQNYEYGYSVSDRQPVCW
;
A
#
# COMPACT_ATOMS: atom_id res chain seq x y z
N MET A 1 7.54 -4.39 21.42
CA MET A 1 8.06 -3.44 20.42
C MET A 1 7.31 -3.64 19.10
N ILE A 2 6.88 -2.56 18.45
CA ILE A 2 6.29 -2.63 17.10
C ILE A 2 7.41 -2.38 16.09
N LEU A 3 7.62 -3.31 15.16
CA LEU A 3 8.65 -3.19 14.14
C LEU A 3 8.21 -2.31 12.97
N SER A 4 9.20 -1.70 12.30
CA SER A 4 8.96 -0.94 11.06
C SER A 4 8.40 -1.86 9.97
N ARG A 5 7.56 -1.29 9.10
CA ARG A 5 6.98 -2.00 7.93
C ARG A 5 7.98 -2.21 6.78
N GLU A 6 9.21 -1.73 6.96
CA GLU A 6 10.30 -1.73 5.96
C GLU A 6 11.35 -2.83 6.18
N LEU A 7 11.14 -3.69 7.18
CA LEU A 7 12.07 -4.77 7.48
C LEU A 7 11.74 -6.02 6.67
N SER A 8 12.79 -6.70 6.20
CA SER A 8 12.66 -8.05 5.64
C SER A 8 12.46 -9.09 6.74
N LEU A 9 12.01 -10.29 6.36
CA LEU A 9 11.87 -11.40 7.29
C LEU A 9 13.19 -11.76 7.97
N GLU A 10 14.32 -11.65 7.25
CA GLU A 10 15.67 -11.89 7.77
C GLU A 10 16.06 -10.87 8.85
N GLU A 11 15.78 -9.58 8.61
CA GLU A 11 16.04 -8.53 9.59
C GLU A 11 15.15 -8.68 10.84
N ILE A 12 13.88 -9.08 10.65
CA ILE A 12 12.97 -9.37 11.77
C ILE A 12 13.50 -10.53 12.61
N GLU A 13 13.99 -11.60 11.98
CA GLU A 13 14.58 -12.76 12.62
C GLU A 13 15.87 -12.40 13.38
N GLU A 14 16.73 -11.58 12.77
CA GLU A 14 17.92 -11.06 13.44
C GLU A 14 17.56 -10.26 14.69
N ILE A 15 16.64 -9.30 14.58
CA ILE A 15 16.17 -8.52 15.73
C ILE A 15 15.63 -9.44 16.81
N ARG A 16 14.77 -10.40 16.45
CA ARG A 16 14.20 -11.37 17.39
C ARG A 16 15.27 -12.15 18.16
N ASN A 17 16.35 -12.56 17.48
CA ASN A 17 17.47 -13.27 18.10
C ASN A 17 18.29 -12.39 19.04
N GLN A 18 18.43 -11.10 18.73
CA GLN A 18 19.14 -10.14 19.58
C GLN A 18 18.35 -9.72 20.82
N VAL A 19 17.01 -9.75 20.75
CA VAL A 19 16.12 -9.39 21.87
C VAL A 19 15.16 -10.54 22.23
N PRO A 20 15.67 -11.67 22.76
CA PRO A 20 14.89 -12.88 23.02
C PRO A 20 13.71 -12.67 23.99
N ASP A 21 13.83 -11.75 24.93
CA ASP A 21 12.81 -11.51 25.96
C ASP A 21 11.80 -10.40 25.59
N MET A 22 12.02 -9.69 24.48
CA MET A 22 11.15 -8.59 24.06
C MET A 22 10.01 -9.10 23.19
N GLU A 23 8.77 -8.73 23.52
CA GLU A 23 7.62 -9.01 22.66
C GLU A 23 7.72 -8.22 21.36
N ILE A 24 7.45 -8.86 20.23
CA ILE A 24 7.51 -8.26 18.89
C ILE A 24 6.13 -8.28 18.24
N GLU A 25 5.71 -7.11 17.74
CA GLU A 25 4.51 -6.90 16.94
C GLU A 25 4.90 -6.43 15.53
N ILE A 26 4.26 -7.00 14.50
CA ILE A 26 4.52 -6.66 13.09
C ILE A 26 3.23 -6.39 12.32
N PHE A 27 3.27 -5.50 11.34
CA PHE A 27 2.16 -5.33 10.41
C PHE A 27 2.19 -6.44 9.35
N VAL A 28 1.04 -7.05 9.10
CA VAL A 28 0.88 -8.14 8.13
C VAL A 28 -0.16 -7.86 7.06
N HIS A 29 -1.06 -6.90 7.29
CA HIS A 29 -2.14 -6.63 6.36
C HIS A 29 -2.65 -5.19 6.36
N GLY A 30 -3.17 -4.76 5.20
CA GLY A 30 -3.87 -3.49 5.01
C GLY A 30 -3.01 -2.45 4.31
N ALA A 31 -3.42 -1.17 4.36
CA ALA A 31 -2.78 -0.12 3.55
C ALA A 31 -1.27 -0.02 3.82
N LEU A 32 -0.44 -0.33 2.82
CA LEU A 32 1.00 -0.10 2.86
C LEU A 32 1.26 1.40 2.64
N CYS A 33 2.12 1.98 3.46
CA CYS A 33 2.52 3.37 3.31
C CYS A 33 3.59 3.47 2.22
N MET A 34 3.49 4.49 1.36
CA MET A 34 4.55 4.82 0.41
C MET A 34 5.75 5.49 1.10
N ALA A 35 5.53 6.10 2.26
CA ALA A 35 6.56 6.87 2.95
C ALA A 35 7.41 5.97 3.85
N TYR A 36 8.72 6.09 3.70
CA TYR A 36 9.69 5.41 4.54
C TYR A 36 9.70 6.02 5.96
N SER A 37 9.73 5.17 6.98
CA SER A 37 9.81 5.51 8.40
C SER A 37 8.71 6.48 8.89
N GLY A 38 7.51 6.39 8.30
CA GLY A 38 6.35 7.16 8.75
C GLY A 38 6.38 8.67 8.42
N ARG A 39 7.44 9.16 7.77
CA ARG A 39 7.63 10.57 7.40
C ARG A 39 6.85 10.96 6.15
N CYS A 40 5.55 10.66 6.15
CA CYS A 40 4.67 11.16 5.10
C CYS A 40 4.43 12.65 5.32
N LEU A 41 4.72 13.51 4.35
CA LEU A 41 4.35 14.93 4.41
C LEU A 41 3.03 15.23 3.68
N LEU A 42 2.54 14.27 2.89
CA LEU A 42 1.40 14.46 1.99
C LEU A 42 0.10 14.76 2.75
N SER A 43 -0.21 13.98 3.80
CA SER A 43 -1.43 14.22 4.61
C SER A 43 -1.36 15.56 5.37
N GLY A 44 -0.18 15.94 5.85
CA GLY A 44 0.05 17.23 6.51
C GLY A 44 -0.10 18.40 5.53
N TYR A 45 0.44 18.26 4.32
CA TYR A 45 0.34 19.29 3.28
C TYR A 45 -1.11 19.51 2.84
N ILE A 46 -1.78 18.43 2.43
CA ILE A 46 -3.12 18.46 1.80
C ILE A 46 -4.24 18.67 2.82
N ASN A 47 -4.18 18.01 3.98
CA ASN A 47 -5.28 17.97 4.95
C ASN A 47 -4.98 18.64 6.28
N LYS A 48 -3.79 19.24 6.43
CA LYS A 48 -3.31 19.80 7.71
C LYS A 48 -3.38 18.78 8.85
N ARG A 49 -3.24 17.49 8.51
CA ARG A 49 -3.25 16.36 9.44
C ARG A 49 -1.89 15.68 9.44
N ASP A 50 -1.15 15.83 10.53
CA ASP A 50 0.18 15.26 10.67
C ASP A 50 0.10 13.72 10.80
N PRO A 51 0.60 12.96 9.80
CA PRO A 51 0.59 11.51 9.87
C PRO A 51 1.56 10.97 10.92
N ASN A 52 2.58 11.73 11.34
CA ASN A 52 3.48 11.33 12.44
C ASN A 52 2.75 11.31 13.80
N GLN A 53 1.62 12.02 13.92
CA GLN A 53 0.71 11.96 15.07
C GLN A 53 -0.38 10.90 14.90
N GLY A 54 -0.26 10.01 13.91
CA GLY A 54 -1.26 8.99 13.61
C GLY A 54 -2.55 9.55 13.00
N THR A 55 -2.55 10.78 12.48
CA THR A 55 -3.77 11.40 11.91
C THR A 55 -3.90 11.23 10.39
N CYS A 56 -3.07 10.38 9.79
CA CYS A 56 -3.04 10.11 8.35
C CYS A 56 -4.44 9.89 7.75
N THR A 57 -4.67 10.53 6.61
CA THR A 57 -5.93 10.48 5.83
C THR A 57 -5.85 9.57 4.61
N ASN A 58 -4.73 8.86 4.41
CA ASN A 58 -4.47 8.09 3.20
C ASN A 58 -4.58 8.93 1.92
N ALA A 59 -4.04 10.16 1.93
CA ALA A 59 -4.09 11.05 0.78
C ALA A 59 -3.41 10.45 -0.48
N CYS A 60 -2.41 9.58 -0.32
CA CYS A 60 -1.80 8.83 -1.43
C CYS A 60 -2.72 7.76 -2.05
N ARG A 61 -3.98 7.67 -1.61
CA ARG A 61 -4.99 6.73 -2.10
C ARG A 61 -6.26 7.43 -2.57
N TRP A 62 -6.22 8.75 -2.69
CA TRP A 62 -7.35 9.51 -3.22
C TRP A 62 -7.44 9.37 -4.73
N GLU A 63 -8.56 9.82 -5.29
CA GLU A 63 -8.76 9.84 -6.73
C GLU A 63 -8.17 11.14 -7.29
N TYR A 64 -7.20 11.00 -8.18
CA TYR A 64 -6.48 12.11 -8.79
C TYR A 64 -6.65 12.08 -10.31
N ASN A 65 -7.02 13.22 -10.89
CA ASN A 65 -6.99 13.45 -12.33
C ASN A 65 -5.57 13.88 -12.73
N VAL A 66 -5.00 13.27 -13.77
CA VAL A 66 -3.65 13.57 -14.26
C VAL A 66 -3.75 14.46 -15.50
N GLN A 67 -2.96 15.54 -15.53
CA GLN A 67 -2.84 16.45 -16.65
C GLN A 67 -1.36 16.72 -16.97
N GLU A 68 -1.00 16.85 -18.25
CA GLU A 68 0.37 17.21 -18.66
C GLU A 68 0.64 18.69 -18.31
N GLY A 69 1.75 18.95 -17.62
CA GLY A 69 2.23 20.29 -17.29
C GLY A 69 3.32 20.77 -18.25
N LYS A 70 3.63 22.07 -18.20
CA LYS A 70 4.78 22.66 -18.91
C LYS A 70 5.57 23.55 -17.96
N GLU A 71 6.90 23.53 -18.07
CA GLU A 71 7.76 24.49 -17.38
C GLU A 71 7.65 25.88 -18.06
N ASP A 72 7.39 26.91 -17.26
CA ASP A 72 7.44 28.31 -17.69
C ASP A 72 8.89 28.83 -17.76
N ASP A 73 9.07 30.04 -18.28
CA ASP A 73 10.41 30.64 -18.48
C ASP A 73 11.18 30.89 -17.16
N VAL A 74 10.54 30.68 -16.01
CA VAL A 74 11.09 30.89 -14.66
C VAL A 74 11.26 29.57 -13.90
N GLY A 75 10.93 28.43 -14.53
CA GLY A 75 11.05 27.10 -13.95
C GLY A 75 9.83 26.61 -13.17
N ASN A 76 8.69 27.32 -13.21
CA ASN A 76 7.46 26.84 -12.57
C ASN A 76 6.72 25.90 -13.50
N ILE A 77 6.07 24.89 -12.91
CA ILE A 77 5.23 23.95 -13.64
C ILE A 77 3.82 24.56 -13.72
N VAL A 78 3.37 24.88 -14.93
CA VAL A 78 2.08 25.54 -15.21
C VAL A 78 1.21 24.70 -16.15
N HIS A 79 -0.11 24.92 -16.12
CA HIS A 79 -1.04 24.29 -17.06
C HIS A 79 -0.77 24.77 -18.48
N LYS A 80 -0.83 23.86 -19.46
CA LYS A 80 -0.98 24.26 -20.87
C LYS A 80 -2.36 24.92 -21.00
N TYR A 81 -2.40 26.24 -21.21
CA TYR A 81 -3.63 26.99 -21.48
C TYR A 81 -4.09 26.77 -22.94
N GLU A 82 -4.22 25.52 -23.35
CA GLU A 82 -5.01 25.13 -24.52
C GLU A 82 -5.85 23.91 -24.13
N PRO A 83 -7.06 23.73 -24.68
CA PRO A 83 -7.86 22.54 -24.43
C PRO A 83 -7.10 21.32 -24.97
N ILE A 84 -6.32 20.66 -24.12
CA ILE A 84 -5.78 19.35 -24.42
C ILE A 84 -6.97 18.40 -24.31
N PRO A 85 -7.34 17.66 -25.36
CA PRO A 85 -8.34 16.61 -25.22
C PRO A 85 -7.86 15.66 -24.12
N VAL A 86 -8.70 15.46 -23.11
CA VAL A 86 -8.47 14.45 -22.06
C VAL A 86 -8.36 13.10 -22.77
N GLN A 87 -7.14 12.66 -23.02
CA GLN A 87 -6.90 11.27 -23.34
C GLN A 87 -6.79 10.55 -22.01
N ASN A 88 -7.78 9.73 -21.70
CA ASN A 88 -7.65 8.70 -20.67
C ASN A 88 -6.57 7.73 -21.16
N VAL A 89 -5.31 8.05 -20.93
CA VAL A 89 -4.21 7.11 -21.10
C VAL A 89 -4.19 6.30 -19.82
N GLU A 90 -4.47 5.01 -19.92
CA GLU A 90 -4.26 4.11 -18.80
C GLU A 90 -2.79 4.22 -18.38
N PRO A 91 -2.49 4.56 -17.12
CA PRO A 91 -1.11 4.69 -16.68
C PRO A 91 -0.41 3.34 -16.83
N THR A 92 0.56 3.26 -17.74
CA THR A 92 1.42 2.10 -17.93
C THR A 92 2.46 2.05 -16.81
N LEU A 93 2.00 1.73 -15.61
CA LEU A 93 2.83 1.63 -14.40
C LEU A 93 3.96 0.61 -14.64
N GLY A 94 5.21 1.07 -14.60
CA GLY A 94 6.40 0.22 -14.72
C GLY A 94 6.64 -0.40 -16.10
N ILE A 95 5.87 -0.01 -17.13
CA ILE A 95 6.05 -0.48 -18.51
C ILE A 95 6.44 0.71 -19.38
N GLY A 96 7.72 0.78 -19.74
CA GLY A 96 8.28 1.84 -20.59
C GLY A 96 9.49 2.53 -19.96
N ALA A 97 10.09 3.47 -20.69
CA ALA A 97 11.12 4.33 -20.13
C ALA A 97 10.47 5.40 -19.24
N PRO A 98 11.11 5.80 -18.12
CA PRO A 98 10.67 6.96 -17.35
C PRO A 98 10.58 8.18 -18.27
N THR A 99 9.62 9.06 -18.00
CA THR A 99 9.39 10.24 -18.82
C THR A 99 9.92 11.50 -18.13
N ASP A 100 10.63 12.33 -18.88
CA ASP A 100 11.02 13.68 -18.43
C ASP A 100 9.83 14.66 -18.40
N LYS A 101 8.63 14.19 -18.78
CA LYS A 101 7.42 15.00 -18.77
C LYS A 101 6.96 15.25 -17.34
N VAL A 102 6.56 16.50 -17.11
CA VAL A 102 6.02 16.91 -15.83
C VAL A 102 4.51 16.77 -15.84
N PHE A 103 3.95 16.18 -14.79
CA PHE A 103 2.51 16.05 -14.63
C PHE A 103 2.01 16.92 -13.49
N MET A 104 0.76 17.34 -13.61
CA MET A 104 -0.02 17.91 -12.52
C MET A 104 -1.19 17.00 -12.21
N ILE A 105 -1.45 16.86 -10.92
CA ILE A 105 -2.56 16.08 -10.39
C ILE A 105 -3.54 16.98 -9.66
N GLU A 106 -4.82 16.66 -9.81
CA GLU A 106 -5.94 17.35 -9.19
C GLU A 106 -6.79 16.33 -8.45
N GLU A 107 -7.10 16.58 -7.18
CA GLU A 107 -7.97 15.69 -6.42
C GLU A 107 -9.43 15.90 -6.81
N ALA A 108 -10.19 14.82 -6.99
CA ALA A 108 -11.55 14.88 -7.51
C ALA A 108 -12.52 15.76 -6.69
N GLN A 109 -12.34 15.85 -5.38
CA GLN A 109 -13.15 16.71 -4.49
C GLN A 109 -12.59 18.12 -4.30
N ARG A 110 -11.46 18.47 -4.94
CA ARG A 110 -10.83 19.80 -4.89
C ARG A 110 -10.46 20.32 -6.29
N PRO A 111 -11.48 20.62 -7.12
CA PRO A 111 -11.23 21.15 -8.45
C PRO A 111 -10.53 22.53 -8.37
N GLY A 112 -9.49 22.71 -9.19
CA GLY A 112 -8.66 23.91 -9.27
C GLY A 112 -7.44 23.92 -8.35
N GLU A 113 -7.27 22.92 -7.47
CA GLU A 113 -6.07 22.75 -6.64
C GLU A 113 -5.11 21.73 -7.26
N TYR A 114 -4.07 22.23 -7.93
CA TYR A 114 -3.10 21.38 -8.64
C TYR A 114 -1.84 21.12 -7.82
N MET A 115 -1.35 19.89 -7.91
CA MET A 115 -0.07 19.47 -7.33
C MET A 115 0.84 18.89 -8.41
N THR A 116 2.13 19.17 -8.34
CA THR A 116 3.11 18.58 -9.26
C THR A 116 3.38 17.13 -8.89
N ALA A 117 3.34 16.24 -9.87
CA ALA A 117 3.71 14.84 -9.73
C ALA A 117 4.94 14.54 -10.58
N PHE A 118 5.90 13.83 -9.99
CA PHE A 118 7.10 13.35 -10.65
C PHE A 118 7.08 11.82 -10.69
N GLU A 119 7.57 11.27 -11.79
CA GLU A 119 7.75 9.84 -12.00
C GLU A 119 9.25 9.57 -12.12
N ASP A 120 9.76 8.59 -11.38
CA ASP A 120 11.11 8.07 -11.56
C ASP A 120 11.06 6.60 -12.04
N GLU A 121 12.21 5.92 -12.05
CA GLU A 121 12.30 4.49 -12.43
C GLU A 121 11.40 3.56 -11.59
N HIS A 122 10.91 4.03 -10.44
CA HIS A 122 10.01 3.30 -9.55
C HIS A 122 8.54 3.72 -9.66
N GLY A 123 8.21 4.65 -10.56
CA GLY A 123 6.86 5.11 -10.86
C GLY A 123 6.40 6.31 -10.02
N THR A 124 5.19 6.81 -10.29
CA THR A 124 4.63 7.95 -9.54
C THR A 124 4.14 7.55 -8.14
N TYR A 125 4.76 8.11 -7.09
CA TYR A 125 4.50 7.75 -5.68
C TYR A 125 3.12 8.13 -5.11
N ILE A 126 2.31 8.92 -5.82
CA ILE A 126 1.01 9.41 -5.33
C ILE A 126 -0.16 8.47 -5.70
N MET A 127 0.05 7.55 -6.66
CA MET A 127 -1.04 6.72 -7.23
C MET A 127 -0.86 5.20 -7.02
N ASN A 128 0.28 4.73 -6.51
CA ASN A 128 0.66 3.31 -6.55
C ASN A 128 0.80 2.63 -5.17
N SER A 129 0.05 3.04 -4.15
CA SER A 129 0.17 2.40 -2.83
C SER A 129 -0.68 1.12 -2.77
N LYS A 130 -0.03 -0.05 -2.85
CA LYS A 130 -0.65 -1.38 -2.70
C LYS A 130 -1.03 -1.70 -1.25
N ASP A 131 -1.83 -2.73 -1.02
CA ASP A 131 -2.12 -3.26 0.33
C ASP A 131 -1.09 -4.35 0.69
N LEU A 132 -0.57 -4.32 1.91
CA LEU A 132 0.27 -5.38 2.45
C LEU A 132 -0.57 -6.66 2.63
N ARG A 133 -0.01 -7.81 2.25
CA ARG A 133 -0.55 -9.14 2.57
C ARG A 133 0.58 -10.12 2.85
N ALA A 134 0.78 -10.42 4.12
CA ALA A 134 1.82 -11.32 4.59
C ALA A 134 1.29 -12.68 5.08
N ILE A 135 0.06 -13.05 4.72
CA ILE A 135 -0.59 -14.26 5.29
C ILE A 135 0.20 -15.55 4.99
N ALA A 136 0.85 -15.62 3.82
CA ALA A 136 1.70 -16.76 3.45
C ALA A 136 2.96 -16.88 4.32
N HIS A 137 3.34 -15.82 5.03
CA HIS A 137 4.50 -15.82 5.92
C HIS A 137 4.15 -16.12 7.38
N VAL A 138 2.87 -16.29 7.72
CA VAL A 138 2.41 -16.52 9.12
C VAL A 138 3.13 -17.71 9.74
N GLU A 139 3.38 -18.78 8.99
CA GLU A 139 4.12 -19.94 9.48
C GLU A 139 5.56 -19.57 9.92
N ARG A 140 6.29 -18.84 9.07
CA ARG A 140 7.66 -18.41 9.35
C ARG A 140 7.69 -17.45 10.54
N LEU A 141 6.77 -16.48 10.58
CA LEU A 141 6.63 -15.51 11.67
C LEU A 141 6.30 -16.18 13.01
N THR A 142 5.45 -17.22 12.98
CA THR A 142 5.13 -18.04 14.15
C THR A 142 6.38 -18.79 14.64
N LYS A 143 7.14 -19.42 13.73
CA LYS A 143 8.39 -20.13 14.06
C LYS A 143 9.47 -19.22 14.64
N MET A 144 9.57 -17.98 14.14
CA MET A 144 10.47 -16.97 14.70
C MET A 144 10.08 -16.56 16.13
N GLY A 145 8.83 -16.76 16.55
CA GLY A 145 8.34 -16.28 17.83
C GLY A 145 7.94 -14.81 17.81
N VAL A 146 7.36 -14.33 16.70
CA VAL A 146 6.62 -13.07 16.70
C VAL A 146 5.37 -13.21 17.57
N HIS A 147 5.11 -12.21 18.41
CA HIS A 147 4.10 -12.31 19.48
C HIS A 147 2.73 -11.78 19.02
N SER A 148 2.72 -10.76 18.16
CA SER A 148 1.50 -10.12 17.68
C SER A 148 1.59 -9.80 16.19
N LEU A 149 0.48 -10.08 15.48
CA LEU A 149 0.29 -9.69 14.09
C LEU A 149 -0.74 -8.57 14.02
N LYS A 150 -0.40 -7.50 13.29
CA LYS A 150 -1.18 -6.28 13.21
C LYS A 150 -1.80 -6.07 11.84
N ILE A 151 -3.07 -5.71 11.84
CA ILE A 151 -3.87 -5.43 10.65
C ILE A 151 -4.23 -3.94 10.65
N GLU A 152 -3.98 -3.24 9.55
CA GLU A 152 -4.38 -1.85 9.34
C GLU A 152 -5.83 -1.77 8.87
N GLY A 153 -6.73 -1.35 9.77
CA GLY A 153 -8.17 -1.34 9.54
C GLY A 153 -8.87 0.02 9.74
N ARG A 154 -8.14 1.10 10.04
CA ARG A 154 -8.73 2.38 10.49
C ARG A 154 -9.79 2.96 9.54
N THR A 155 -9.59 2.79 8.24
CA THR A 155 -10.51 3.30 7.20
C THR A 155 -11.29 2.19 6.50
N LYS A 156 -11.27 0.97 7.05
CA LYS A 156 -11.91 -0.20 6.44
C LYS A 156 -13.23 -0.51 7.16
N SER A 157 -14.11 -1.26 6.51
CA SER A 157 -15.41 -1.64 7.08
C SER A 157 -15.26 -2.65 8.22
N PHE A 158 -16.28 -2.75 9.09
CA PHE A 158 -16.32 -3.80 10.12
C PHE A 158 -16.22 -5.21 9.52
N TYR A 159 -16.87 -5.45 8.37
CA TYR A 159 -16.79 -6.70 7.64
C TYR A 159 -15.34 -7.03 7.22
N TYR A 160 -14.62 -6.05 6.66
CA TYR A 160 -13.22 -6.22 6.28
C TYR A 160 -12.36 -6.61 7.48
N CYS A 161 -12.47 -5.87 8.60
CA CYS A 161 -11.68 -6.14 9.79
C CYS A 161 -11.99 -7.51 10.38
N ALA A 162 -13.27 -7.87 10.51
CA ALA A 162 -13.69 -9.17 11.03
C ALA A 162 -13.23 -10.32 10.14
N ARG A 163 -13.42 -10.20 8.81
CA ARG A 163 -13.04 -11.26 7.88
C ARG A 163 -11.53 -11.45 7.82
N THR A 164 -10.77 -10.36 7.76
CA THR A 164 -9.30 -10.41 7.77
C THR A 164 -8.80 -11.06 9.06
N ALA A 165 -9.31 -10.66 10.22
CA ALA A 165 -8.91 -11.23 11.51
C ALA A 165 -9.20 -12.74 11.59
N GLN A 166 -10.36 -13.20 11.10
CA GLN A 166 -10.70 -14.64 11.03
C GLN A 166 -9.70 -15.43 10.18
N VAL A 167 -9.36 -14.90 8.99
CA VAL A 167 -8.44 -15.55 8.05
C VAL A 167 -7.03 -15.66 8.66
N TYR A 168 -6.52 -14.58 9.28
CA TYR A 168 -5.23 -14.63 9.97
C TYR A 168 -5.25 -15.53 11.21
N ARG A 169 -6.34 -15.56 11.98
CA ARG A 169 -6.48 -16.48 13.12
C ARG A 169 -6.35 -17.93 12.68
N LYS A 170 -7.04 -18.33 11.61
CA LYS A 170 -6.93 -19.66 11.02
C LYS A 170 -5.50 -19.97 10.58
N ALA A 171 -4.83 -19.04 9.90
CA ALA A 171 -3.43 -19.22 9.49
C ALA A 171 -2.49 -19.44 10.70
N ILE A 172 -2.69 -18.70 11.80
CA ILE A 172 -1.90 -18.87 13.02
C ILE A 172 -2.20 -20.23 13.67
N ASP A 173 -3.47 -20.62 13.77
CA ASP A 173 -3.87 -21.91 14.36
C ASP A 173 -3.31 -23.10 13.57
N ASP A 174 -3.37 -23.05 12.24
CA ASP A 174 -2.83 -24.08 11.37
C ASP A 174 -1.29 -24.13 11.46
N ALA A 175 -0.61 -22.97 11.51
CA ALA A 175 0.84 -22.90 11.72
C ALA A 175 1.27 -23.46 13.08
N ALA A 176 0.56 -23.12 14.17
CA ALA A 176 0.83 -23.64 15.51
C ALA A 176 0.60 -25.16 15.62
N ALA A 177 -0.32 -25.70 14.82
CA ALA A 177 -0.57 -27.13 14.70
C ALA A 177 0.40 -27.84 13.73
N GLY A 178 1.34 -27.13 13.11
CA GLY A 178 2.29 -27.69 12.15
C GLY A 178 1.65 -28.14 10.82
N LYS A 179 0.47 -27.62 10.48
CA LYS A 179 -0.20 -27.92 9.21
C LYS A 179 0.41 -27.10 8.07
N PRO A 180 0.38 -27.62 6.83
CA PRO A 180 0.79 -26.83 5.66
C PRO A 180 -0.14 -25.62 5.47
N PHE A 181 0.40 -24.57 4.86
CA PHE A 181 -0.35 -23.35 4.55
C PHE A 181 -1.56 -23.63 3.64
N ASP A 182 -2.73 -23.16 4.06
CA ASP A 182 -3.99 -23.26 3.31
C ASP A 182 -4.10 -22.12 2.29
N THR A 183 -3.87 -22.42 1.01
CA THR A 183 -3.85 -21.42 -0.07
C THR A 183 -5.22 -20.76 -0.31
N SER A 184 -6.32 -21.38 0.10
CA SER A 184 -7.67 -20.78 -0.02
C SER A 184 -7.85 -19.52 0.82
N LEU A 185 -6.97 -19.31 1.82
CA LEU A 185 -6.92 -18.09 2.61
C LEU A 185 -6.49 -16.87 1.76
N LEU A 186 -5.66 -17.07 0.74
CA LEU A 186 -5.30 -16.01 -0.21
C LEU A 186 -6.52 -15.56 -1.01
N GLU A 187 -7.28 -16.50 -1.56
CA GLU A 187 -8.50 -16.22 -2.33
C GLU A 187 -9.56 -15.50 -1.47
N THR A 188 -9.67 -15.88 -0.19
CA THR A 188 -10.56 -15.21 0.74
C THR A 188 -10.20 -13.73 0.93
N LEU A 189 -8.91 -13.41 0.99
CA LEU A 189 -8.43 -12.02 1.10
C LEU A 189 -8.55 -11.26 -0.22
N GLU A 190 -8.40 -11.93 -1.37
CA GLU A 190 -8.62 -11.35 -2.70
C GLU A 190 -10.09 -10.90 -2.88
N GLY A 191 -11.03 -11.57 -2.21
CA GLY A 191 -12.44 -11.15 -2.21
C GLY A 191 -12.76 -9.91 -1.37
N LEU A 192 -11.80 -9.33 -0.64
CA LEU A 192 -11.98 -8.12 0.15
C LEU A 192 -11.58 -6.86 -0.65
N ALA A 193 -12.10 -5.69 -0.28
CA ALA A 193 -11.70 -4.45 -0.95
C ALA A 193 -10.20 -4.12 -0.74
N HIS A 194 -9.41 -4.17 -1.81
CA HIS A 194 -7.96 -3.89 -1.82
C HIS A 194 -7.51 -3.16 -3.09
N ARG A 195 -6.36 -2.47 -3.06
CA ARG A 195 -5.71 -1.81 -4.22
C ARG A 195 -4.52 -2.62 -4.72
N GLY A 196 -4.76 -3.89 -5.03
CA GLY A 196 -3.71 -4.90 -5.26
C GLY A 196 -2.93 -5.26 -3.99
N TYR A 197 -2.42 -6.49 -3.92
CA TYR A 197 -1.61 -6.95 -2.79
C TYR A 197 -0.12 -6.99 -3.11
N THR A 198 0.69 -6.76 -2.08
CA THR A 198 2.14 -6.94 -2.09
C THR A 198 2.62 -7.54 -0.78
N GLU A 199 3.73 -8.26 -0.79
CA GLU A 199 4.43 -8.70 0.42
C GLU A 199 5.29 -7.57 1.02
N GLY A 200 5.40 -6.43 0.33
CA GLY A 200 6.18 -5.28 0.76
C GLY A 200 7.65 -5.64 0.94
N PHE A 201 8.27 -5.13 2.01
CA PHE A 201 9.68 -5.37 2.30
C PHE A 201 9.98 -6.75 2.90
N LEU A 202 8.94 -7.53 3.28
CA LEU A 202 9.11 -8.83 3.93
C LEU A 202 9.89 -9.82 3.06
N ARG A 203 9.74 -9.73 1.73
CA ARG A 203 10.66 -10.33 0.76
C ARG A 203 11.53 -9.24 0.15
N ARG A 204 12.75 -9.07 0.65
CA ARG A 204 13.79 -8.35 -0.11
C ARG A 204 14.28 -9.25 -1.25
N HIS A 205 14.42 -8.68 -2.45
CA HIS A 205 14.97 -9.34 -3.65
C HIS A 205 14.15 -10.50 -4.24
N THR A 206 12.95 -10.22 -4.74
CA THR A 206 12.39 -11.00 -5.86
C THR A 206 12.18 -10.07 -7.05
N HIS A 207 12.85 -10.38 -8.16
CA HIS A 207 12.68 -9.69 -9.44
C HIS A 207 11.19 -9.76 -9.85
N ASP A 208 10.64 -8.58 -10.17
CA ASP A 208 9.59 -8.21 -11.15
C ASP A 208 8.32 -9.04 -11.40
N ASP A 209 8.20 -10.30 -10.97
CA ASP A 209 7.19 -11.21 -11.55
C ASP A 209 5.78 -11.16 -10.90
N TYR A 210 5.56 -10.31 -9.90
CA TYR A 210 4.24 -10.19 -9.24
C TYR A 210 3.74 -8.75 -9.08
N GLN A 211 4.26 -7.82 -9.87
CA GLN A 211 3.71 -6.47 -9.94
C GLN A 211 2.52 -6.45 -10.91
N ASN A 212 1.33 -6.87 -10.46
CA ASN A 212 0.11 -6.65 -11.23
C ASN A 212 -0.24 -5.15 -11.16
N TYR A 213 -0.34 -4.50 -12.33
CA TYR A 213 -0.43 -3.05 -12.50
C TYR A 213 -1.79 -2.57 -13.05
N GLU A 214 -2.79 -3.45 -13.13
CA GLU A 214 -3.99 -3.16 -13.92
C GLU A 214 -4.96 -2.14 -13.29
N TYR A 215 -4.95 -1.90 -11.97
CA TYR A 215 -5.99 -1.06 -11.34
C TYR A 215 -5.50 -0.18 -10.18
N GLY A 216 -5.76 1.14 -10.29
CA GLY A 216 -5.46 2.15 -9.27
C GLY A 216 -6.57 2.37 -8.22
N TYR A 217 -7.68 1.65 -8.30
CA TYR A 217 -8.82 1.73 -7.38
C TYR A 217 -9.04 0.42 -6.60
N SER A 218 -9.86 0.46 -5.54
CA SER A 218 -10.15 -0.75 -4.76
C SER A 218 -11.12 -1.65 -5.52
N VAL A 219 -10.73 -2.90 -5.81
CA VAL A 219 -11.58 -3.89 -6.48
C VAL A 219 -12.20 -4.82 -5.42
N SER A 220 -13.43 -5.30 -5.66
CA SER A 220 -14.13 -6.27 -4.81
C SER A 220 -15.06 -7.12 -5.68
N ASP A 221 -14.68 -8.36 -5.97
CA ASP A 221 -15.41 -9.22 -6.92
C ASP A 221 -16.66 -9.93 -6.37
N ARG A 222 -17.00 -9.75 -5.08
CA ARG A 222 -18.20 -10.40 -4.49
C ARG A 222 -18.99 -9.47 -3.59
N GLN A 223 -20.17 -9.07 -4.05
CA GLN A 223 -21.23 -8.53 -3.17
C GLN A 223 -21.80 -9.68 -2.31
N PRO A 224 -21.80 -9.59 -0.97
CA PRO A 224 -22.58 -10.50 -0.14
C PRO A 224 -24.06 -10.19 -0.34
N VAL A 225 -24.81 -11.17 -0.86
CA VAL A 225 -26.27 -11.17 -0.78
C VAL A 225 -26.68 -11.24 0.69
N CYS A 226 -27.36 -10.21 1.17
CA CYS A 226 -28.04 -10.23 2.46
C CYS A 226 -29.19 -11.24 2.40
N TRP A 227 -29.20 -12.19 3.32
CA TRP A 227 -30.38 -12.93 3.75
C TRP A 227 -30.73 -12.51 5.17
#